data_AF-A0A1I6SJ89-F1
#
_entry.id   AF-A0A1I6SJ89-F1
#
_cell.length_a   1.000
_cell.length_b   1.000
_cell.length_c   1.000
_cell.angle_alpha   90.00
_cell.angle_beta   90.00
_cell.angle_gamma   90.00
#
_symmetry.space_group_name_H-M   'P 1'
#
loop_
_entity.id
_entity.type
_entity.pdbx_description
1 polymer ?
#
loop_
_entity_poly.entity_id
_entity_poly.type
_entity_poly.pdbx_seq_one_letter_code
_entity_poly.pdbx_strand_id
1 'polypeptide(L)'
;MPILVIIFYILVIILKPNICWLASAVWYVVSFLGSWSNGLLLLFFPFILCTFALAHNIGLIKKLTHAAVSLVIGILLWIISISIIDDYWLFYPFSRFFG
;
A
#
# COMPACT_ATOMS: atom_id res chain seq x y z
N MET A 1 -5.96 -13.51 -10.76
CA MET A 1 -5.24 -12.22 -10.78
C MET A 1 -5.94 -11.05 -11.51
N PRO A 2 -6.76 -11.21 -12.59
CA PRO A 2 -7.33 -10.03 -13.26
C PRO A 2 -8.42 -9.31 -12.45
N ILE A 3 -9.20 -10.05 -11.65
CA ILE A 3 -10.30 -9.49 -10.84
C ILE A 3 -9.79 -8.47 -9.81
N LEU A 4 -8.68 -8.76 -9.14
CA LEU A 4 -8.11 -7.88 -8.12
C LEU A 4 -7.62 -6.55 -8.72
N VAL A 5 -6.98 -6.61 -9.90
CA VAL A 5 -6.53 -5.42 -10.63
C VAL A 5 -7.71 -4.57 -11.07
N ILE A 6 -8.80 -5.20 -11.53
CA ILE A 6 -10.03 -4.50 -11.93
C ILE A 6 -10.67 -3.81 -10.72
N ILE A 7 -10.78 -4.49 -9.57
CA ILE A 7 -11.32 -3.91 -8.34
C ILE A 7 -10.48 -2.72 -7.88
N PHE A 8 -9.15 -2.87 -7.83
CA PHE A 8 -8.25 -1.78 -7.45
C PHE A 8 -8.30 -0.62 -8.45
N TYR A 9 -8.40 -0.91 -9.75
CA TYR A 9 -8.53 0.13 -10.77
C TYR A 9 -9.83 0.92 -10.64
N ILE A 10 -10.95 0.22 -10.44
CA ILE A 10 -12.26 0.86 -10.21
C ILE A 10 -12.19 1.69 -8.92
N LEU A 11 -11.61 1.15 -7.85
CA LEU A 11 -11.38 1.89 -6.61
C LEU A 11 -10.59 3.16 -6.90
N VAL A 12 -9.47 3.09 -7.61
CA VAL A 12 -8.55 4.23 -7.83
C VAL A 12 -9.12 5.30 -8.76
N ILE A 13 -9.93 4.93 -9.76
CA ILE A 13 -10.61 5.94 -10.60
C ILE A 13 -11.69 6.67 -9.81
N ILE A 14 -12.41 5.95 -8.95
CA ILE A 14 -13.48 6.54 -8.14
C ILE A 14 -12.90 7.32 -6.97
N LEU A 15 -11.78 6.85 -6.40
CA LEU A 15 -11.15 7.42 -5.21
C LEU A 15 -10.18 8.53 -5.59
N LYS A 16 -10.49 9.73 -5.13
CA LYS A 16 -9.55 10.85 -5.16
C LYS A 16 -8.22 10.45 -4.49
N PRO A 17 -7.08 10.95 -4.96
CA PRO A 17 -5.76 10.60 -4.41
C PRO A 17 -5.66 10.82 -2.89
N ASN A 18 -6.33 11.84 -2.37
CA ASN A 18 -6.41 12.11 -0.92
C ASN A 18 -7.03 10.95 -0.13
N ILE A 19 -8.00 10.24 -0.70
CA ILE A 19 -8.62 9.09 -0.04
C ILE A 19 -7.69 7.88 -0.08
N CYS A 20 -6.90 7.70 -1.15
CA CYS A 20 -5.87 6.67 -1.22
C CYS A 20 -4.80 6.87 -0.13
N TRP A 21 -4.38 8.11 0.11
CA TRP A 21 -3.48 8.45 1.21
C TRP A 21 -4.07 8.08 2.58
N LEU A 22 -5.32 8.48 2.83
CA LEU A 22 -6.00 8.17 4.08
C LEU A 22 -6.19 6.66 4.26
N ALA A 23 -6.64 5.96 3.22
CA ALA A 23 -6.83 4.52 3.24
C ALA A 23 -5.51 3.79 3.50
N SER A 24 -4.40 4.25 2.90
CA SER A 24 -3.07 3.71 3.19
C SER A 24 -2.72 3.87 4.67
N ALA A 25 -2.88 5.07 5.23
CA ALA A 25 -2.60 5.31 6.65
C ALA A 25 -3.45 4.41 7.56
N VAL A 26 -4.75 4.27 7.28
CA VAL A 26 -5.64 3.37 8.04
C VAL A 26 -5.17 1.92 7.95
N TRP A 27 -4.87 1.42 6.76
CA TRP A 27 -4.39 0.05 6.57
C TRP A 27 -3.03 -0.20 7.21
N TYR A 28 -2.17 0.82 7.30
CA TYR A 28 -0.92 0.73 8.05
C TYR A 28 -1.16 0.56 9.55
N VAL A 29 -2.11 1.30 10.13
CA VAL A 29 -2.51 1.11 11.55
C VAL A 29 -3.14 -0.27 11.76
N VAL A 30 -4.03 -0.71 10.86
CA VAL A 30 -4.64 -2.05 10.92
C VAL A 30 -3.58 -3.14 10.80
N SER A 31 -2.58 -2.95 9.95
CA SER A 31 -1.43 -3.85 9.81
C SER A 31 -0.64 -3.94 11.12
N PHE A 32 -0.36 -2.82 11.78
CA PHE A 32 0.29 -2.83 13.09
C PHE A 32 -0.53 -3.60 14.15
N LEU A 33 -1.84 -3.36 14.20
CA LEU A 33 -2.76 -4.08 15.09
C LEU A 33 -2.90 -5.57 14.75
N GLY A 34 -2.59 -5.94 13.51
CA GLY A 34 -2.65 -7.31 13.00
C GLY A 34 -1.65 -8.27 13.64
N SER A 35 -0.71 -7.78 14.46
CA SER A 35 0.39 -8.52 15.09
C SER A 35 1.40 -9.10 14.08
N TRP A 36 2.68 -9.21 14.47
CA TRP A 36 3.85 -9.51 13.64
C TRP A 36 3.57 -10.11 12.24
N SER A 37 3.40 -11.44 12.13
CA SER A 37 3.35 -12.11 10.83
C SER A 37 2.14 -11.72 9.98
N ASN A 38 0.98 -11.49 10.58
CA ASN A 38 -0.23 -11.09 9.85
C ASN A 38 -0.18 -9.60 9.48
N GLY A 39 0.44 -8.77 10.33
CA GLY A 39 0.69 -7.37 10.07
C GLY A 39 1.55 -7.17 8.84
N LEU A 40 2.62 -7.95 8.68
CA LEU A 40 3.48 -7.91 7.48
C LEU A 40 2.71 -8.22 6.19
N LEU A 41 1.73 -9.13 6.23
CA LEU A 41 0.85 -9.38 5.08
C LEU A 41 -0.11 -8.22 4.82
N LEU A 42 -0.66 -7.63 5.87
CA LEU A 42 -1.55 -6.47 5.78
C LEU A 42 -0.83 -5.21 5.27
N LEU A 43 0.48 -5.11 5.45
CA LEU A 43 1.35 -4.05 4.90
C LEU A 43 1.35 -3.99 3.37
N PHE A 44 0.92 -5.04 2.68
CA PHE A 44 0.71 -5.01 1.23
C PHE A 44 -0.24 -3.88 0.79
N PHE A 45 -1.34 -3.67 1.52
CA PHE A 45 -2.35 -2.65 1.19
C PHE A 45 -1.80 -1.22 1.24
N PRO A 46 -1.12 -0.77 2.32
CA PRO A 46 -0.57 0.58 2.36
C PRO A 46 0.48 0.83 1.29
N PHE A 47 1.34 -0.15 0.97
CA PHE A 47 2.32 0.01 -0.12
C PHE A 47 1.64 0.22 -1.48
N ILE A 48 0.63 -0.58 -1.79
CA ILE A 48 -0.13 -0.44 -3.05
C ILE A 48 -0.87 0.89 -3.08
N LEU A 49 -1.61 1.24 -2.02
CA LEU A 49 -2.39 2.48 -1.97
C LEU A 49 -1.50 3.72 -2.02
N CYS A 50 -0.35 3.73 -1.35
CA CYS A 50 0.64 4.80 -1.46
C CYS A 50 1.19 4.92 -2.89
N THR A 51 1.55 3.80 -3.52
CA THR A 51 2.05 3.81 -4.90
C THR A 51 1.00 4.34 -5.87
N PHE A 52 -0.26 3.95 -5.69
CA PHE A 52 -1.39 4.48 -6.44
C PHE A 52 -1.62 5.98 -6.20
N ALA A 53 -1.59 6.43 -4.94
CA ALA A 53 -1.76 7.83 -4.59
C ALA A 53 -0.65 8.71 -5.19
N LEU A 54 0.60 8.23 -5.15
CA LEU A 54 1.73 8.88 -5.78
C LEU A 54 1.58 8.94 -7.29
N ALA A 55 1.30 7.81 -7.94
CA ALA A 55 1.11 7.73 -9.39
C ALA A 55 -0.06 8.62 -9.86
N HIS A 56 -1.12 8.75 -9.07
CA HIS A 56 -2.23 9.64 -9.36
C HIS A 56 -1.85 11.12 -9.17
N ASN A 57 -1.10 11.46 -8.11
CA ASN A 57 -0.64 12.83 -7.85
C ASN A 57 0.29 13.37 -8.96
N ILE A 58 1.13 12.51 -9.54
CA ILE A 58 2.00 12.86 -10.67
C ILE A 58 1.32 12.68 -12.05
N GLY A 59 0.02 12.36 -12.07
CA GLY A 59 -0.76 12.26 -13.31
C GLY A 59 -0.39 11.09 -14.21
N LEU A 60 0.27 10.05 -13.68
CA LEU A 60 0.64 8.85 -14.44
C LEU A 60 -0.58 7.94 -14.72
N ILE A 61 -1.60 7.93 -13.85
CA ILE A 61 -2.75 7.03 -14.01
C ILE A 61 -3.76 7.63 -15.00
N LYS A 62 -3.59 7.28 -16.28
CA LYS A 62 -4.51 7.65 -17.38
C LYS A 62 -5.22 6.45 -18.01
N LYS A 63 -4.68 5.25 -17.79
CA LYS A 63 -5.13 3.99 -18.40
C LYS A 63 -5.01 2.84 -17.41
N LEU A 64 -5.77 1.78 -17.63
CA LEU A 64 -5.71 0.54 -16.84
C LEU A 64 -4.30 -0.05 -16.77
N THR A 65 -3.52 0.06 -17.84
CA THR A 65 -2.12 -0.43 -17.87
C THR A 65 -1.24 0.30 -16.85
N HIS A 66 -1.41 1.60 -16.67
CA HIS A 66 -0.63 2.37 -15.70
C HIS A 66 -1.01 2.01 -14.26
N ALA A 67 -2.29 1.71 -14.02
CA ALA A 67 -2.75 1.20 -12.75
C ALA A 67 -2.17 -0.18 -12.44
N ALA A 68 -2.15 -1.08 -13.44
CA ALA A 68 -1.52 -2.40 -13.29
C ALA A 68 -0.02 -2.28 -13.00
N VAL A 69 0.70 -1.38 -13.68
CA VAL A 69 2.11 -1.10 -13.39
C VAL A 69 2.30 -0.56 -11.98
N SER A 70 1.47 0.38 -11.53
CA SER A 70 1.53 0.94 -10.17
C SER A 70 1.28 -0.13 -9.11
N LEU A 71 0.35 -1.05 -9.36
CA LEU A 71 0.10 -2.21 -8.50
C LEU A 71 1.35 -3.09 -8.42
N VAL A 72 1.95 -3.45 -9.55
CA VAL A 72 3.18 -4.27 -9.58
C VAL A 72 4.32 -3.58 -8.82
N ILE A 73 4.51 -2.27 -9.01
CA ILE A 73 5.51 -1.50 -8.27
C ILE A 73 5.23 -1.53 -6.77
N GLY A 74 3.98 -1.34 -6.34
CA GLY A 74 3.61 -1.41 -4.93
C GLY A 74 3.88 -2.77 -4.30
N ILE A 75 3.61 -3.86 -5.03
CA ILE A 75 3.94 -5.22 -4.60
C ILE A 75 5.44 -5.41 -4.47
N LEU A 76 6.22 -4.97 -5.46
CA LEU A 76 7.68 -5.07 -5.42
C LEU A 76 8.26 -4.29 -4.24
N LEU A 77 7.79 -3.06 -4.01
CA LEU A 77 8.20 -2.25 -2.87
C LEU A 77 7.87 -2.94 -1.54
N TRP A 78 6.68 -3.54 -1.42
CA TRP A 78 6.31 -4.33 -0.25
C TRP A 78 7.26 -5.52 -0.03
N ILE A 79 7.50 -6.34 -1.06
CA ILE A 79 8.41 -7.51 -0.98
C ILE A 79 9.81 -7.08 -0.56
N ILE A 80 10.36 -6.05 -1.21
CA ILE A 80 11.69 -5.50 -0.89
C ILE A 80 11.73 -5.04 0.57
N SER A 81 10.69 -4.33 1.00
CA SER A 81 10.62 -3.79 2.36
C SER A 81 10.59 -4.89 3.41
N ILE A 82 9.74 -5.91 3.27
CA ILE A 82 9.68 -7.01 4.26
C ILE A 82 10.89 -7.95 4.21
N SER A 83 11.65 -7.95 3.11
CA SER A 83 12.81 -8.84 2.94
C SER A 83 14.11 -8.22 3.44
N ILE A 84 14.20 -6.88 3.44
CA ILE A 84 15.42 -6.13 3.76
C ILE A 84 15.28 -5.38 5.08
N ILE A 85 14.10 -4.84 5.37
CA ILE A 85 13.85 -4.00 6.53
C ILE A 85 13.25 -4.87 7.64
N ASP A 86 13.89 -4.84 8.80
CA ASP A 86 13.38 -5.49 10.00
C ASP A 86 11.98 -4.95 10.36
N ASP A 87 11.11 -5.83 10.85
CA ASP A 87 9.74 -5.49 11.19
C ASP A 87 9.66 -4.41 12.28
N TYR A 88 10.63 -4.36 13.18
CA TYR A 88 10.78 -3.26 14.14
C TYR A 88 10.84 -1.88 13.46
N TRP A 89 11.57 -1.77 12.35
CA TRP A 89 11.72 -0.52 11.59
C TRP A 89 10.53 -0.23 10.68
N LEU A 90 9.86 -1.27 10.17
CA LEU A 90 8.62 -1.10 9.39
C LEU A 90 7.50 -0.49 10.21
N PHE A 91 7.49 -0.74 11.53
CA PHE A 91 6.52 -0.18 12.47
C PHE A 91 7.10 0.91 13.38
N TYR A 92 8.21 1.55 12.98
CA TYR A 92 9.02 2.44 13.83
C TYR A 92 8.28 3.46 14.72
N PRO A 93 7.25 4.21 14.26
CA PRO A 93 6.56 5.11 15.17
C PRO A 93 5.87 4.34 16.30
N PHE A 94 5.26 3.20 16.02
CA PHE A 94 4.53 2.41 17.02
C PHE A 94 5.45 1.58 17.90
N SER A 95 6.52 1.00 17.34
CA SER A 95 7.48 0.22 18.12
C SER A 95 8.18 1.07 19.19
N ARG A 96 8.37 2.38 18.95
CA ARG A 96 8.90 3.29 19.96
C ARG A 96 7.92 3.65 21.08
N PHE A 97 6.61 3.66 20.82
CA PHE A 97 5.59 4.02 21.83
C PHE A 97 5.06 2.82 22.62
N PHE A 98 5.11 1.62 22.04
CA PHE A 98 4.51 0.40 22.61
C PHE A 98 5.52 -0.72 22.91
N GLY A 99 6.78 -0.57 22.52
CA GLY A 99 7.86 -1.55 22.72
C GLY A 99 8.81 -1.21 23.86
#